data_AF-A0A4Q7MDJ4-F1
#
_entry.id   AF-A0A4Q7MDJ4-F1
#
_cell.length_a   1.000
_cell.length_b   1.000
_cell.length_c   1.000
_cell.angle_alpha   90.00
_cell.angle_beta   90.00
_cell.angle_gamma   90.00
#
_symmetry.space_group_name_H-M   'P 1'
#
loop_
_entity.id
_entity.type
_entity.pdbx_description
1 polymer ?
#
loop_
_entity_poly.entity_id
_entity_poly.type
_entity_poly.pdbx_seq_one_letter_code
_entity_poly.pdbx_strand_id
1 'polypeptide(L)'
;MGMLVYNGRMTLSVDDRVLAHLQVVVINKLRRRESFTFTWDDGSQEAVCWIGPSIPLEFVYAGNRRPLLNREWLELMASSANANSGLVVMPEPTPTTRIDEPRRPHQPQPEEPRRPARPSRPSPEPAPAPTGEPVSA
;
A
#
# COMPACT_ATOMS: atom_id res chain seq x y z
N MET A 1 -19.39 13.27 17.06
CA MET A 1 -18.98 14.03 15.88
C MET A 1 -17.79 14.85 16.30
N GLY A 2 -16.60 14.38 15.95
CA GLY A 2 -15.34 15.05 16.22
C GLY A 2 -14.95 15.95 15.06
N MET A 3 -13.91 16.75 15.26
CA MET A 3 -13.42 17.70 14.27
C MET A 3 -11.92 17.53 14.07
N LEU A 4 -11.50 17.50 12.80
CA LEU A 4 -10.13 17.70 12.38
C LEU A 4 -9.95 19.17 12.03
N VAL A 5 -9.06 19.87 12.73
CA VAL A 5 -8.72 21.27 12.44
C VAL A 5 -7.31 21.31 11.89
N TYR A 6 -7.17 21.84 10.68
CA TYR A 6 -5.89 22.06 10.03
C TYR A 6 -5.67 23.54 9.84
N ASN A 7 -4.47 24.05 10.14
CA ASN A 7 -4.05 25.45 10.00
C ASN A 7 -4.94 26.51 10.71
N GLY A 8 -5.87 26.09 11.55
CA GLY A 8 -6.84 26.95 12.23
C GLY A 8 -7.97 27.49 11.36
N ARG A 9 -8.07 27.07 10.08
CA ARG A 9 -9.14 27.52 9.16
C ARG A 9 -9.92 26.36 8.57
N MET A 10 -9.23 25.30 8.17
CA MET A 10 -9.89 24.13 7.61
C MET A 10 -10.41 23.26 8.76
N THR A 11 -11.72 23.04 8.79
CA THR A 11 -12.37 22.16 9.77
C THR A 11 -13.15 21.09 9.03
N LEU A 12 -12.92 19.83 9.40
CA LEU A 12 -13.67 18.68 8.90
C LEU A 12 -14.40 18.02 10.06
N SER A 13 -15.74 17.95 9.96
CA SER A 13 -16.59 17.24 10.93
C SER A 13 -16.79 15.79 10.48
N VAL A 14 -16.39 14.84 11.32
CA VAL A 14 -16.53 13.40 11.06
C VAL A 14 -16.89 12.66 12.35
N ASP A 15 -17.31 11.41 12.22
CA ASP A 15 -17.48 10.55 13.39
C ASP A 15 -16.16 10.40 14.17
N ASP A 16 -16.25 10.39 15.50
CA ASP A 16 -15.09 10.23 16.40
C ASP A 16 -14.29 8.97 16.03
N ARG A 17 -14.98 7.91 15.59
CA ARG A 17 -14.34 6.66 15.15
C ARG A 17 -13.50 6.89 13.89
N VAL A 18 -14.02 7.57 12.87
CA VAL A 18 -13.26 7.94 11.67
C VAL A 18 -12.07 8.81 12.06
N LEU A 19 -12.31 9.84 12.91
CA LEU A 19 -11.27 10.75 13.39
C LEU A 19 -10.12 10.01 14.09
N ALA A 20 -10.42 9.00 14.90
CA ALA A 20 -9.42 8.18 15.58
C ALA A 20 -8.51 7.44 14.60
N HIS A 21 -9.04 6.94 13.50
CA HIS A 21 -8.24 6.25 12.51
C HIS A 21 -7.42 7.23 11.65
N LEU A 22 -8.03 8.35 11.26
CA LEU A 22 -7.34 9.44 10.58
C LEU A 22 -6.15 9.92 11.42
N GLN A 23 -6.35 10.12 12.73
CA GLN A 23 -5.28 10.52 13.63
C GLN A 23 -4.08 9.57 13.55
N VAL A 24 -4.30 8.27 13.60
CA VAL A 24 -3.20 7.29 13.56
C VAL A 24 -2.45 7.37 12.24
N VAL A 25 -3.15 7.39 11.11
CA VAL A 25 -2.53 7.40 9.77
C VAL A 25 -1.79 8.72 9.51
N VAL A 26 -2.44 9.85 9.78
CA VAL A 26 -1.88 11.19 9.57
C VAL A 26 -0.64 11.39 10.44
N ILE A 27 -0.71 11.09 11.75
CA ILE A 27 0.43 11.24 12.65
C ILE A 27 1.59 10.33 12.24
N ASN A 28 1.33 9.10 11.77
CA ASN A 28 2.38 8.21 11.28
C ASN A 28 3.13 8.82 10.10
N LYS A 29 2.42 9.41 9.13
CA LYS A 29 3.04 10.12 8.00
C LYS A 29 3.84 11.35 8.42
N LEU A 30 3.25 12.21 9.24
CA LEU A 30 3.91 13.44 9.67
C LEU A 30 5.18 13.15 10.50
N ARG A 31 5.19 12.08 11.30
CA ARG A 31 6.40 11.62 12.03
C ARG A 31 7.54 11.20 11.09
N ARG A 32 7.23 10.72 9.89
CA ARG A 32 8.20 10.41 8.83
C ARG A 32 8.58 11.65 7.99
N ARG A 33 8.06 12.83 8.36
CA ARG A 33 8.17 14.08 7.60
C ARG A 33 7.63 13.96 6.17
N GLU A 34 6.67 13.07 5.96
CA GLU A 34 5.98 12.91 4.70
C GLU A 34 4.81 13.89 4.65
N SER A 35 4.79 14.75 3.63
CA SER A 35 3.62 15.54 3.29
C SER A 35 2.76 14.77 2.29
N PHE A 36 1.45 14.95 2.35
CA PHE A 36 0.52 14.19 1.52
C PHE A 36 -0.75 14.99 1.23
N THR A 37 -1.43 14.62 0.15
CA THR A 37 -2.75 15.13 -0.20
C THR A 37 -3.81 14.45 0.66
N PHE A 38 -4.75 15.21 1.18
CA PHE A 38 -5.91 14.72 1.94
C PHE A 38 -7.19 15.16 1.25
N THR A 39 -8.06 14.19 1.00
CA THR A 39 -9.28 14.37 0.21
C THR A 39 -10.47 13.91 1.01
N TRP A 40 -11.53 14.72 1.03
CA TRP A 40 -12.78 14.37 1.69
C TRP A 40 -13.96 14.95 0.92
N ASP A 41 -15.13 14.35 1.14
CA ASP A 41 -16.38 14.85 0.61
C ASP A 41 -17.19 15.47 1.76
N ASP A 42 -17.67 16.71 1.56
CA ASP A 42 -18.49 17.44 2.53
C ASP A 42 -20.00 17.35 2.18
N GLY A 43 -20.41 16.30 1.46
CA GLY A 43 -21.77 16.04 1.01
C GLY A 43 -22.22 16.84 -0.24
N SER A 44 -21.51 17.91 -0.60
CA SER A 44 -21.81 18.72 -1.79
C SER A 44 -20.63 18.90 -2.73
N GLN A 45 -19.40 18.71 -2.25
CA GLN A 45 -18.19 18.95 -3.00
C GLN A 45 -17.06 18.09 -2.44
N GLU A 46 -16.26 17.56 -3.35
CA GLU A 46 -14.98 16.96 -3.02
C GLU A 46 -13.97 18.08 -2.77
N ALA A 47 -13.39 18.08 -1.57
CA ALA A 47 -12.38 19.02 -1.16
C ALA A 47 -11.04 18.31 -0.98
N VAL A 48 -9.97 18.99 -1.37
CA VAL A 48 -8.61 18.47 -1.35
C VAL A 48 -7.71 19.49 -0.66
N CYS A 49 -6.91 19.05 0.30
CA CYS A 49 -5.89 19.88 0.94
C CYS A 49 -4.53 19.18 1.00
N TRP A 50 -3.47 19.97 1.13
CA TRP A 50 -2.14 19.46 1.37
C TRP A 50 -1.82 19.49 2.87
N ILE A 51 -1.45 18.36 3.46
CA ILE A 51 -1.05 18.24 4.87
C ILE A 51 0.47 18.08 4.96
N GLY A 52 1.11 18.92 5.79
CA GLY A 52 2.57 18.88 6.01
C GLY A 52 2.96 18.90 7.48
N PRO A 53 4.19 18.47 7.83
CA PRO A 53 4.64 18.24 9.21
C PRO A 53 4.85 19.51 10.04
N SER A 54 4.96 20.68 9.40
CA SER A 54 5.22 21.95 10.07
C SER A 54 3.96 22.78 10.32
N ILE A 55 2.78 22.27 9.98
CA ILE A 55 1.52 23.00 10.08
C ILE A 55 0.71 22.43 11.26
N PRO A 56 0.16 23.29 12.15
CA PRO A 56 -0.65 22.83 13.27
C PRO A 56 -1.85 21.99 12.80
N LEU A 57 -2.05 20.88 13.51
CA LEU A 57 -3.12 19.93 13.28
C LEU A 57 -3.72 19.50 14.62
N GLU A 58 -5.03 19.62 14.75
CA GLU A 58 -5.76 19.32 15.99
C GLU A 58 -6.86 18.29 15.72
N PHE A 59 -6.99 17.33 16.65
CA PHE A 59 -8.02 16.31 16.64
C PHE A 59 -8.92 16.52 17.85
N VAL A 60 -10.11 17.06 17.62
CA VAL A 60 -11.08 17.41 18.67
C VAL A 60 -12.16 16.33 18.72
N TYR A 61 -12.23 15.58 19.82
CA TYR A 61 -13.24 14.54 20.01
C TYR A 61 -14.44 15.09 20.78
N ALA A 62 -15.65 14.69 20.38
CA ALA A 62 -16.86 15.03 21.13
C ALA A 62 -17.11 14.07 22.30
N GLY A 63 -16.69 12.81 22.16
CA GLY A 63 -16.81 11.81 23.21
C GLY A 63 -15.66 11.83 24.21
N ASN A 64 -15.96 11.44 25.46
CA ASN A 64 -14.94 11.29 26.51
C ASN A 64 -14.19 9.94 26.43
N ARG A 65 -14.64 8.99 25.58
CA ARG A 65 -14.02 7.68 25.40
C ARG A 65 -13.33 7.61 24.04
N ARG A 66 -12.11 7.06 24.02
CA ARG A 66 -11.40 6.79 22.76
C ARG A 66 -12.10 5.66 21.99
N PRO A 67 -12.43 5.85 20.71
CA PRO A 67 -12.99 4.79 19.87
C PRO A 67 -12.04 3.60 19.72
N LEU A 68 -12.60 2.40 19.54
CA LEU A 68 -11.83 1.21 19.18
C LEU A 68 -11.31 1.34 17.75
N LEU A 69 -10.04 0.95 17.56
CA LEU A 69 -9.38 0.99 16.26
C LEU A 69 -9.54 -0.35 15.53
N ASN A 70 -9.87 -0.27 14.24
CA ASN A 70 -9.92 -1.38 13.32
C ASN A 70 -8.61 -1.40 12.50
N ARG A 71 -7.84 -2.49 12.65
CA ARG A 71 -6.52 -2.63 12.02
C ARG A 71 -6.60 -2.70 10.50
N GLU A 72 -7.57 -3.43 9.95
CA GLU A 72 -7.76 -3.55 8.51
C GLU A 72 -8.06 -2.19 7.89
N TRP A 73 -8.91 -1.40 8.55
CA TRP A 73 -9.22 -0.05 8.10
C TRP A 73 -8.00 0.88 8.15
N LEU A 74 -7.17 0.79 9.19
CA LEU A 74 -5.91 1.54 9.26
C LEU A 74 -4.96 1.18 8.10
N GLU A 75 -4.86 -0.10 7.76
CA GLU A 75 -4.02 -0.58 6.65
C GLU A 75 -4.54 -0.08 5.30
N LEU A 76 -5.86 -0.07 5.10
CA LEU A 76 -6.50 0.51 3.91
C LEU A 76 -6.25 2.02 3.79
N MET A 77 -6.49 2.78 4.86
CA MET A 77 -6.25 4.23 4.85
C MET A 77 -4.77 4.58 4.69
N ALA A 78 -3.87 3.83 5.33
CA ALA A 78 -2.43 4.02 5.16
C ALA A 78 -2.00 3.73 3.71
N SER A 79 -2.58 2.70 3.08
CA SER A 79 -2.33 2.37 1.68
C SER A 79 -2.84 3.48 0.75
N SER A 80 -4.07 3.98 0.96
CA SER A 80 -4.62 5.12 0.22
C SER A 80 -3.73 6.35 0.35
N ALA A 81 -3.28 6.66 1.57
CA ALA A 81 -2.45 7.83 1.82
C ALA A 81 -1.11 7.81 1.06
N ASN A 82 -0.64 6.64 0.64
CA ASN A 82 0.57 6.48 -0.17
C ASN A 82 0.31 6.52 -1.68
N ALA A 83 -0.95 6.50 -2.11
CA ALA A 83 -1.32 6.63 -3.52
C ALA A 83 -1.29 8.08 -3.98
N ASN A 84 -1.20 8.29 -5.30
CA ASN A 84 -1.20 9.63 -5.90
C ASN A 84 -2.46 10.45 -5.59
N SER A 85 -3.59 9.78 -5.33
CA SER A 85 -4.85 10.40 -4.94
C SER A 85 -4.85 10.96 -3.51
N GLY A 86 -3.88 10.56 -2.66
CA GLY A 86 -3.80 10.97 -1.27
C GLY A 86 -4.67 10.16 -0.30
N LEU A 87 -4.70 10.60 0.95
CA LEU A 87 -5.53 10.02 2.00
C LEU A 87 -6.99 10.44 1.78
N VAL A 88 -7.84 9.48 1.42
CA VAL A 88 -9.28 9.70 1.27
C VAL A 88 -9.99 9.32 2.56
N VAL A 89 -10.94 10.13 3.01
CA VAL A 89 -11.85 9.75 4.09
C VAL A 89 -12.80 8.68 3.59
N MET A 90 -12.73 7.48 4.16
CA MET A 90 -13.52 6.32 3.74
C MET A 90 -14.35 5.78 4.91
N PRO A 91 -15.55 5.23 4.67
CA PRO A 91 -16.32 4.56 5.72
C PRO A 91 -15.59 3.30 6.22
N GLU A 92 -15.97 2.82 7.41
CA GLU A 92 -15.43 1.57 7.95
C GLU A 92 -15.75 0.43 6.96
N PRO A 93 -14.75 -0.36 6.53
CA PRO A 93 -15.02 -1.53 5.73
C PRO A 93 -15.88 -2.47 6.56
N THR A 94 -17.08 -2.77 6.06
CA THR A 94 -17.85 -3.89 6.59
C THR A 94 -16.93 -5.10 6.51
N PRO A 95 -16.70 -5.86 7.60
CA PRO A 95 -15.94 -7.08 7.50
C PRO A 95 -16.59 -7.87 6.39
N THR A 96 -15.87 -8.02 5.29
CA THR A 96 -16.25 -9.01 4.31
C THR A 96 -16.14 -10.28 5.11
N THR A 97 -17.27 -10.81 5.59
CA THR A 97 -17.39 -12.24 5.75
C THR A 97 -16.89 -12.73 4.41
N ARG A 98 -15.63 -13.16 4.38
CA ARG A 98 -15.13 -14.02 3.34
C ARG A 98 -16.05 -15.20 3.49
N ILE A 99 -17.18 -15.15 2.80
CA ILE A 99 -17.90 -16.34 2.43
C ILE A 99 -16.80 -17.04 1.67
N ASP A 100 -16.16 -17.99 2.35
CA ASP A 100 -15.25 -18.94 1.76
C ASP A 100 -16.09 -19.54 0.63
N GLU A 101 -16.01 -18.94 -0.56
CA GLU A 101 -16.52 -19.56 -1.76
C GLU A 101 -15.80 -20.90 -1.75
N PRO A 102 -16.52 -22.03 -1.60
CA PRO A 102 -15.89 -23.32 -1.39
C PRO A 102 -14.89 -23.46 -2.52
N ARG A 103 -13.61 -23.44 -2.15
CA ARG A 103 -12.46 -23.55 -3.04
C ARG A 103 -12.89 -24.46 -4.17
N ARG A 104 -13.16 -23.89 -5.37
CA ARG A 104 -13.57 -24.70 -6.52
C ARG A 104 -12.61 -25.87 -6.55
N PRO A 105 -13.07 -27.13 -6.48
CA PRO A 105 -12.16 -28.25 -6.49
C PRO A 105 -11.27 -28.05 -7.70
N HIS A 106 -9.96 -28.04 -7.44
CA HIS A 106 -8.93 -27.96 -8.46
C HIS A 106 -9.27 -29.07 -9.46
N GLN A 107 -9.85 -28.70 -10.61
CA GLN A 107 -9.98 -29.65 -11.70
C GLN A 107 -8.56 -30.16 -11.95
N PRO A 108 -8.33 -31.49 -11.88
CA PRO A 108 -7.02 -32.01 -12.21
C PRO A 108 -6.70 -31.56 -13.64
N GLN A 109 -5.59 -30.84 -13.79
CA GLN A 109 -5.07 -30.51 -15.11
C GLN A 109 -4.87 -31.83 -15.87
N PRO A 110 -5.26 -31.93 -17.15
CA PRO A 110 -4.88 -33.08 -17.95
C PRO A 110 -3.35 -33.17 -17.93
N GLU A 111 -2.80 -34.28 -17.45
CA GLU A 111 -1.36 -34.55 -17.46
C GLU A 111 -0.85 -34.42 -18.90
N GLU A 112 -0.12 -33.35 -19.18
CA GLU A 112 0.51 -33.14 -20.47
C GLU A 112 1.60 -34.23 -20.63
N PRO A 113 1.58 -35.05 -21.71
CA PRO A 113 2.55 -36.11 -21.88
C PRO A 113 3.95 -35.50 -21.91
N ARG A 114 4.82 -35.95 -21.01
CA ARG A 114 6.21 -35.50 -20.92
C ARG A 114 6.87 -35.57 -22.30
N ARG A 115 7.20 -34.40 -22.86
CA ARG A 115 8.01 -34.30 -24.08
C ARG A 115 9.32 -35.06 -23.86
N PRO A 116 9.77 -35.90 -24.82
CA PRO A 116 11.06 -36.58 -24.69
C PRO A 116 12.20 -35.56 -24.65
N ALA A 117 13.20 -35.85 -23.83
CA ALA A 117 14.38 -35.02 -23.64
C ALA A 117 15.12 -34.80 -24.96
N ARG A 118 15.45 -33.54 -25.25
CA ARG A 118 16.36 -33.17 -26.34
C ARG A 118 17.74 -33.78 -26.06
N PRO A 119 18.41 -34.43 -27.04
CA PRO A 119 19.76 -34.92 -26.82
C PRO A 119 20.73 -33.74 -26.62
N SER A 120 21.52 -33.84 -25.56
CA SER A 120 22.58 -32.89 -25.21
C SER A 120 23.63 -32.85 -26.32
N ARG A 121 23.89 -31.65 -26.85
CA ARG A 121 24.96 -31.39 -27.82
C ARG A 121 26.31 -31.51 -27.10
N PRO A 122 27.32 -32.21 -27.62
CA PRO A 122 28.63 -32.29 -26.97
C PRO A 122 29.35 -30.93 -27.00
N SER A 123 30.04 -30.61 -25.91
CA SER A 123 30.88 -29.42 -25.73
C SER A 123 32.02 -29.37 -26.75
N PRO A 124 32.48 -28.18 -27.18
CA PRO A 124 33.61 -28.05 -28.09
C PRO A 124 34.94 -28.36 -27.39
N GLU A 125 35.81 -29.07 -28.09
CA GLU A 125 37.19 -29.42 -27.74
C GLU A 125 38.09 -28.16 -27.68
N PRO A 126 39.05 -28.06 -26.74
CA PRO A 126 39.92 -26.88 -26.65
C PRO A 126 40.99 -26.91 -27.76
N ALA A 127 41.19 -25.76 -28.41
CA ALA A 127 42.20 -25.56 -29.44
C ALA A 127 43.64 -25.78 -28.91
N PRO A 128 44.57 -26.30 -29.73
CA PRO A 128 45.97 -26.44 -29.32
C PRO A 128 46.71 -25.10 -29.31
N ALA A 129 47.60 -24.94 -28.33
CA ALA A 129 48.47 -23.78 -28.13
C ALA A 129 49.54 -23.62 -29.24
N PRO A 130 50.03 -22.38 -29.50
CA PRO A 130 51.02 -22.14 -30.54
C PRO A 130 52.42 -22.66 -30.13
N THR A 131 52.98 -23.54 -30.96
CA THR A 131 54.39 -23.93 -30.89
C THR A 131 55.26 -22.79 -31.43
N GLY A 132 56.09 -22.21 -30.57
CA GLY A 132 57.14 -21.29 -30.98
C GLY A 132 58.28 -22.03 -31.71
N GLU A 133 58.72 -21.47 -32.83
CA GLU A 133 59.99 -21.80 -33.48
C GLU A 133 61.16 -21.22 -32.69
N PRO A 134 62.28 -21.95 -32.51
CA PRO A 134 63.57 -21.35 -32.30
C PRO A 134 64.27 -21.12 -33.65
N VAL A 135 64.49 -19.84 -34.01
CA VAL A 135 65.43 -19.45 -35.06
C VAL A 135 66.84 -19.53 -34.49
N SER A 136 67.65 -20.45 -35.03
CA SER A 136 69.10 -20.50 -34.83
C SER A 136 69.79 -19.40 -35.66
N ALA A 137 70.66 -18.63 -35.01
CA ALA A 137 71.90 -18.09 -35.56
C ALA A 137 72.92 -17.96 -34.41
#